data_AF-A0A7U9X8G5-F1
#
_entry.id   AF-A0A7U9X8G5-F1
#
_cell.length_a   1.000
_cell.length_b   1.000
_cell.length_c   1.000
_cell.angle_alpha   90.00
_cell.angle_beta   90.00
_cell.angle_gamma   90.00
#
_symmetry.space_group_name_H-M   'P 1'
#
loop_
_entity.id
_entity.type
_entity.pdbx_description
1 polymer ?
#
loop_
_entity_poly.entity_id
_entity_poly.type
_entity_poly.pdbx_seq_one_letter_code
_entity_poly.pdbx_strand_id
1 'polypeptide(L)'
;MKFEMICTGGPFGDSCCNYDVRIEGNCTVREFIESVLKEKPGEWGTFEIVKDMKYTLQSMTDDCEYKKGEITRNFKRKETEEKEIEEIKANGGWSLMTYYIKTK
;
A
#
# COMPACT_ATOMS: atom_id res chain seq x y z
N MET A 1 12.28 0.79 6.43
CA MET A 1 11.63 -0.16 7.37
C MET A 1 11.51 -1.51 6.66
N LYS A 2 11.50 -2.63 7.38
CA LYS A 2 11.34 -3.97 6.77
C LYS A 2 9.88 -4.38 6.81
N PHE A 3 9.39 -4.90 5.69
CA PHE A 3 8.05 -5.45 5.59
C PHE A 3 8.04 -6.79 4.87
N GLU A 4 7.04 -7.61 5.18
CA GLU A 4 6.81 -8.92 4.57
C GLU A 4 5.41 -8.96 3.96
N MET A 5 5.29 -9.52 2.75
CA MET A 5 4.00 -9.75 2.10
C MET A 5 3.63 -11.22 2.25
N ILE A 6 2.52 -11.48 2.93
CA ILE A 6 2.00 -12.83 3.17
C ILE A 6 0.79 -13.02 2.26
N CYS A 7 0.90 -13.91 1.28
CA CYS A 7 -0.21 -14.24 0.39
C CYS A 7 -1.35 -14.87 1.21
N THR A 8 -2.53 -14.25 1.16
CA THR A 8 -3.75 -14.70 1.86
C THR A 8 -4.80 -15.28 0.91
N GLY A 9 -4.63 -15.11 -0.41
CA GLY A 9 -5.49 -15.74 -1.41
C GLY A 9 -5.07 -15.39 -2.84
N GLY A 10 -5.45 -16.26 -3.77
CA GLY A 10 -5.07 -16.18 -5.19
C GLY A 10 -3.96 -17.20 -5.57
N PRO A 11 -3.38 -17.10 -6.77
CA PRO A 11 -3.77 -16.18 -7.83
C PRO A 11 -5.23 -16.41 -8.27
N PHE A 12 -5.93 -15.31 -8.56
CA PHE A 12 -7.26 -15.34 -9.16
C PHE A 12 -7.14 -15.43 -10.71
N GLY A 13 -8.25 -15.39 -11.43
CA GLY A 13 -8.26 -15.55 -12.89
C GLY A 13 -7.42 -14.51 -13.66
N ASP A 14 -7.15 -13.35 -13.06
CA ASP A 14 -6.29 -12.28 -13.58
C ASP A 14 -4.82 -12.39 -13.10
N SER A 15 -4.48 -13.46 -12.39
CA SER A 15 -3.18 -13.69 -11.74
C SER A 15 -2.83 -12.69 -10.63
N CYS A 16 -3.82 -11.98 -10.08
CA CYS A 16 -3.64 -11.17 -8.88
C CYS A 16 -3.81 -12.03 -7.62
N CYS A 17 -3.12 -11.65 -6.55
CA CYS A 17 -3.25 -12.23 -5.22
C CYS A 17 -3.59 -11.13 -4.20
N ASN A 18 -4.16 -11.56 -3.08
CA ASN A 18 -4.31 -10.75 -1.88
C ASN A 18 -3.15 -11.02 -0.93
N TYR A 19 -2.71 -9.98 -0.25
CA TYR A 19 -1.63 -10.05 0.72
C TYR A 19 -1.99 -9.31 2.00
N ASP A 20 -1.61 -9.89 3.14
CA ASP A 20 -1.40 -9.13 4.36
C ASP A 20 0.04 -8.61 4.34
N VAL A 21 0.24 -7.33 4.65
CA VAL A 21 1.58 -6.72 4.69
C VAL A 21 1.95 -6.47 6.14
N ARG A 22 2.93 -7.22 6.64
CA ARG A 22 3.42 -7.09 8.01
C ARG A 22 4.62 -6.16 8.05
N ILE A 23 4.57 -5.19 8.95
CA ILE A 23 5.67 -4.27 9.24
C ILE A 23 6.30 -4.60 10.60
N GLU A 24 7.61 -4.45 10.72
CA GLU A 24 8.30 -4.59 12.00
C GLU A 24 8.24 -3.28 12.79
N GLY A 25 7.45 -3.24 13.87
CA GLY A 25 7.31 -2.07 14.74
C GLY A 25 6.32 -1.01 14.23
N ASN A 26 6.41 0.20 14.78
CA ASN A 26 5.61 1.35 14.33
C ASN A 26 6.24 1.98 13.08
N CYS A 27 5.40 2.42 12.15
CA CYS A 27 5.83 3.04 10.90
C CYS A 27 4.82 4.10 10.48
N THR A 28 5.31 5.19 9.89
CA THR A 28 4.48 6.19 9.21
C THR A 28 4.15 5.78 7.78
N VAL A 29 3.14 6.41 7.19
CA VAL A 29 2.80 6.21 5.76
C VAL A 29 4.00 6.52 4.86
N ARG A 30 4.72 7.63 5.13
CA ARG A 30 5.93 8.00 4.37
C ARG A 30 7.00 6.93 4.41
N GLU A 31 7.38 6.47 5.60
CA GLU A 31 8.45 5.47 5.75
C GLU A 31 8.10 4.15 5.06
N PHE A 32 6.82 3.76 5.04
CA PHE A 32 6.35 2.60 4.31
C PHE A 32 6.49 2.78 2.80
N ILE A 33 5.99 3.90 2.26
CA ILE A 33 6.09 4.22 0.84
C ILE A 33 7.55 4.24 0.39
N GLU A 34 8.42 4.95 1.09
CA GLU A 34 9.86 5.01 0.78
C GLU A 34 10.49 3.61 0.76
N SER A 35 10.07 2.72 1.67
CA SER A 35 10.55 1.34 1.72
C SER A 35 10.06 0.53 0.52
N VAL A 36 8.78 0.65 0.13
CA VAL A 36 8.23 -0.02 -1.06
C VAL A 36 8.92 0.46 -2.33
N LEU A 37 9.06 1.78 -2.53
CA LEU A 37 9.71 2.35 -3.72
C LEU A 37 11.17 1.89 -3.86
N LYS A 38 11.87 1.73 -2.73
CA LYS A 38 13.26 1.27 -2.70
C LYS A 38 13.39 -0.24 -2.92
N GLU A 39 12.56 -1.06 -2.26
CA GLU A 39 12.67 -2.52 -2.27
C GLU A 39 12.00 -3.14 -3.50
N LYS A 40 11.03 -2.46 -4.11
CA LYS A 40 10.27 -2.94 -5.27
C LYS A 40 10.27 -1.91 -6.42
N PRO A 41 11.45 -1.53 -6.94
CA PRO A 41 11.58 -0.45 -7.92
C PRO A 41 10.97 -0.79 -9.29
N GLY A 42 10.54 -2.02 -9.53
CA GLY A 42 9.83 -2.42 -10.75
C GLY A 42 8.30 -2.30 -10.67
N GLU A 43 7.75 -2.08 -9.48
CA GLU A 43 6.31 -1.99 -9.26
C GLU A 43 5.71 -0.67 -9.75
N TRP A 44 4.40 -0.72 -9.97
CA TRP A 44 3.55 0.44 -10.19
C TRP A 44 2.17 0.19 -9.58
N GLY A 45 1.45 1.25 -9.22
CA GLY A 45 0.10 1.14 -8.68
C GLY A 45 -0.24 2.28 -7.73
N THR A 46 -1.01 1.98 -6.69
CA THR A 46 -1.56 2.97 -5.75
C THR A 46 -1.25 2.64 -4.29
N PHE A 47 -1.09 3.68 -3.48
CA PHE A 47 -1.23 3.61 -2.03
C PHE A 47 -2.54 4.29 -1.67
N GLU A 48 -3.47 3.57 -1.06
CA GLU A 48 -4.83 4.03 -0.77
C GLU A 48 -5.07 4.06 0.73
N ILE A 49 -5.40 5.23 1.27
CA ILE A 49 -5.74 5.40 2.68
C ILE A 49 -7.23 5.11 2.88
N VAL A 50 -7.52 4.09 3.68
CA VAL A 50 -8.88 3.60 3.92
C VAL A 50 -9.27 3.72 5.39
N LYS A 51 -10.55 3.98 5.66
CA LYS A 51 -11.08 3.95 7.04
C LYS A 51 -11.47 2.55 7.50
N ASP A 52 -11.91 1.70 6.57
CA ASP A 52 -12.36 0.34 6.84
C ASP A 52 -11.75 -0.64 5.85
N MET A 53 -10.89 -1.53 6.36
CA MET A 53 -10.19 -2.54 5.57
C MET A 53 -11.11 -3.60 4.95
N LYS A 54 -12.37 -3.71 5.39
CA LYS A 54 -13.38 -4.58 4.76
C LYS A 54 -14.03 -3.95 3.55
N TYR A 55 -14.06 -2.62 3.48
CA TYR A 55 -14.73 -1.85 2.42
C TYR A 55 -13.76 -0.81 1.86
N THR A 56 -12.62 -1.28 1.32
CA THR A 56 -11.51 -0.41 0.88
C THR A 56 -11.96 0.64 -0.12
N LEU A 57 -12.70 0.24 -1.17
CA LEU A 57 -13.19 1.15 -2.21
C LEU A 57 -14.12 2.24 -1.68
N GLN A 58 -15.08 1.89 -0.80
CA GLN A 58 -16.07 2.85 -0.29
C GLN A 58 -15.50 3.73 0.81
N SER A 59 -14.45 3.29 1.49
CA SER A 59 -13.87 3.98 2.64
C SER A 59 -12.55 4.67 2.34
N MET A 60 -12.11 4.69 1.07
CA MET A 60 -10.93 5.42 0.62
C MET A 60 -11.10 6.92 0.87
N THR A 61 -10.08 7.54 1.45
CA THR A 61 -10.09 8.95 1.86
C THR A 61 -9.02 9.79 1.19
N ASP A 62 -7.91 9.16 0.82
CA ASP A 62 -6.79 9.78 0.14
C ASP A 62 -5.99 8.69 -0.58
N ASP A 63 -5.22 9.09 -1.58
CA ASP A 63 -4.47 8.15 -2.40
C ASP A 63 -3.30 8.82 -3.13
N CYS A 64 -2.26 8.04 -3.40
CA CYS A 64 -1.14 8.45 -4.24
C CYS A 64 -0.78 7.33 -5.24
N GLU A 65 -0.27 7.72 -6.40
CA GLU A 65 0.16 6.79 -7.44
C GLU A 65 1.68 6.78 -7.56
N TYR A 66 2.22 5.61 -7.89
CA TYR A 66 3.64 5.41 -8.07
C TYR A 66 3.93 4.51 -9.26
N LYS A 67 5.13 4.67 -9.82
CA LYS A 67 5.63 3.85 -10.91
C LYS A 67 7.14 3.87 -10.91
N LYS A 68 7.75 2.68 -10.99
CA LYS A 68 9.20 2.50 -11.17
C LYS A 68 10.05 3.20 -10.08
N GLY A 69 9.62 3.10 -8.83
CA GLY A 69 10.33 3.68 -7.69
C GLY A 69 10.08 5.18 -7.47
N GLU A 70 9.17 5.81 -8.23
CA GLU A 70 8.85 7.24 -8.10
C GLU A 70 7.35 7.47 -7.89
N ILE A 71 7.00 8.50 -7.12
CA ILE A 71 5.62 8.98 -6.98
C ILE A 71 5.24 9.77 -8.24
N THR A 72 4.17 9.37 -8.90
CA THR A 72 3.63 10.03 -10.11
C THR A 72 2.45 10.94 -9.80
N ARG A 73 1.72 10.66 -8.72
CA ARG A 73 0.67 11.53 -8.19
C ARG A 73 0.72 11.50 -6.67
N ASN A 74 0.88 12.67 -6.06
CA ASN A 74 0.92 12.80 -4.60
C ASN A 74 -0.47 12.64 -3.97
N PHE A 75 -0.48 12.40 -2.66
CA PHE A 75 -1.68 12.55 -1.83
C PHE A 75 -2.30 13.93 -1.96
N LYS A 76 -3.62 14.02 -1.76
CA LYS A 76 -4.33 15.29 -1.72
C LYS A 76 -4.02 16.05 -0.43
N ARG A 77 -3.75 15.33 0.66
CA ARG A 77 -3.47 15.87 1.98
C ARG A 77 -2.03 15.56 2.37
N LYS A 78 -1.23 16.59 2.67
CA LYS A 78 0.19 16.40 3.01
C LYS A 78 0.36 15.68 4.36
N GLU A 79 -0.55 15.92 5.30
CA GLU A 79 -0.53 15.31 6.62
C GLU A 79 -0.75 13.79 6.58
N THR A 80 -1.27 13.24 5.47
CA THR A 80 -1.44 11.79 5.27
C THR A 80 -0.13 11.03 5.45
N GLU A 81 0.98 11.59 4.97
CA GLU A 81 2.31 10.98 5.02
C GLU A 81 2.84 10.80 6.44
N GLU A 82 2.40 11.66 7.37
CA GLU A 82 2.87 11.69 8.76
C GLU A 82 2.09 10.74 9.68
N LYS A 83 0.97 10.19 9.21
CA LYS A 83 0.14 9.31 10.04
C LYS A 83 0.84 7.98 10.30
N GLU A 84 0.67 7.48 11.52
CA GLU A 84 1.08 6.12 11.86
C GLU A 84 0.14 5.08 11.24
N ILE A 85 0.73 4.00 10.75
CA ILE A 85 0.01 2.87 10.19
C ILE A 85 -0.55 1.98 11.30
N GLU A 86 -1.80 1.55 11.14
CA GLU A 86 -2.48 0.55 11.96
C GLU A 86 -2.45 -0.82 11.27
N GLU A 87 -2.81 -0.88 9.99
CA GLU A 87 -2.95 -2.12 9.22
C GLU A 87 -2.65 -1.86 7.73
N ILE A 88 -2.05 -2.83 7.05
CA ILE A 88 -1.80 -2.79 5.60
C ILE A 88 -2.24 -4.10 4.96
N LYS A 89 -2.98 -3.98 3.86
CA LYS A 89 -3.23 -5.07 2.91
C LYS A 89 -2.76 -4.67 1.53
N ALA A 90 -2.54 -5.65 0.67
CA ALA A 90 -2.26 -5.38 -0.73
C ALA A 90 -3.04 -6.30 -1.65
N ASN A 91 -3.34 -5.81 -2.84
CA ASN A 91 -3.88 -6.60 -3.94
C ASN A 91 -3.08 -6.29 -5.19
N GLY A 92 -2.65 -7.34 -5.88
CA GLY A 92 -1.89 -7.16 -7.10
C GLY A 92 -1.29 -8.44 -7.63
N GLY A 93 -0.69 -8.31 -8.80
CA GLY A 93 -0.03 -9.37 -9.55
C GLY A 93 0.91 -8.75 -10.57
N TRP A 94 1.84 -9.55 -11.07
CA TRP A 94 2.89 -9.08 -11.97
C TRP A 94 3.68 -7.93 -11.32
N SER A 95 3.67 -6.74 -11.92
CA SER A 95 4.26 -5.53 -11.34
C SER A 95 3.21 -4.50 -10.93
N LEU A 96 1.91 -4.82 -11.00
CA LEU A 96 0.82 -3.96 -10.55
C LEU A 96 0.49 -4.28 -9.09
N MET A 97 0.58 -3.29 -8.21
CA MET A 97 0.30 -3.47 -6.78
C MET A 97 -0.41 -2.26 -6.17
N THR A 98 -1.58 -2.51 -5.59
CA THR A 98 -2.29 -1.56 -4.75
C THR A 98 -2.13 -1.93 -3.29
N TYR A 99 -1.67 -0.97 -2.48
CA TYR A 99 -1.53 -1.09 -1.03
C TYR A 99 -2.66 -0.31 -0.35
N TYR A 100 -3.51 -1.00 0.40
CA TYR A 100 -4.55 -0.42 1.25
C TYR A 100 -3.99 -0.20 2.66
N ILE A 101 -4.03 1.04 3.14
CA ILE A 101 -3.42 1.44 4.40
C ILE A 101 -4.50 2.02 5.31
N LYS A 102 -4.68 1.41 6.47
CA LYS A 102 -5.45 1.98 7.56
C LYS A 102 -4.48 2.67 8.51
N THR A 103 -4.74 3.94 8.81
CA THR A 103 -3.93 4.73 9.75
C THR A 103 -4.64 4.85 11.10
N LYS A 104 -3.86 5.08 12.16
CA LYS A 104 -4.39 5.40 13.50
C LYS A 104 -5.14 6.74 13.54
#